data_AF-A0A662S9V9-F1
#
_entry.id   AF-A0A662S9V9-F1
#
_cell.length_a   1.000
_cell.length_b   1.000
_cell.length_c   1.000
_cell.angle_alpha   90.00
_cell.angle_beta   90.00
_cell.angle_gamma   90.00
#
_symmetry.space_group_name_H-M   'P 1'
#
loop_
_entity.id
_entity.type
_entity.pdbx_description
1 polymer ?
#
loop_
_entity_poly.entity_id
_entity_poly.type
_entity_poly.pdbx_seq_one_letter_code
_entity_poly.pdbx_strand_id
1 'polypeptide(L)'
;MSDMERERVILAASLAATSRPDFMTNDKVEAATKGHGVLVVPVLAAANSIADDLLKGLDISLVDAAAPDIPLDIIIERAVNAAKSAGAAPENAALIAAALAYFSGAAARAGVPMANRKLGAMARMHAGAARTSAIALTTNKFTHRITAFPAYKAIYEKLMEKKLIKLDGAVLPPFIAGGAIYGHSKLGEDIVVPELAKEAAKVGALAMKNAMEGAGMTAYPLWPALIAAAVTMEIVHPDSFVSEEYGPFGTKFSCYAAGQGAVEAMGLPAKIHVRGTGEEYDTAQVIGDFGLILKDIGAPSVIGMMALNEIFAGFQESAIIGAGFSGGPVNPPLGHLNGDAVPA
;
A
#
# COMPACT_ATOMS: atom_id res chain seq x y z
N MET A 1 -20.53 -31.85 -12.18
CA MET A 1 -19.50 -32.06 -13.21
C MET A 1 -19.34 -33.55 -13.37
N SER A 2 -19.52 -34.07 -14.57
CA SER A 2 -19.34 -35.51 -14.82
C SER A 2 -17.85 -35.88 -14.70
N ASP A 3 -17.52 -37.14 -14.38
CA ASP A 3 -16.13 -37.60 -14.31
C ASP A 3 -15.39 -37.36 -15.64
N MET A 4 -16.10 -37.49 -16.75
CA MET A 4 -15.60 -37.26 -18.10
C MET A 4 -15.24 -35.78 -18.36
N GLU A 5 -16.04 -34.83 -17.84
CA GLU A 5 -15.70 -33.40 -17.91
C GLU A 5 -14.50 -33.06 -17.03
N ARG A 6 -14.42 -33.66 -15.83
CA ARG A 6 -13.31 -33.47 -14.92
C ARG A 6 -12.00 -33.95 -15.54
N GLU A 7 -12.00 -35.13 -16.14
CA GLU A 7 -10.85 -35.67 -16.88
C GLU A 7 -10.45 -34.76 -18.04
N ARG A 8 -11.41 -34.26 -18.81
CA ARG A 8 -11.13 -33.35 -19.94
C ARG A 8 -10.46 -32.06 -19.50
N VAL A 9 -10.92 -31.48 -18.39
CA VAL A 9 -10.34 -30.25 -17.82
C VAL A 9 -8.92 -30.51 -17.31
N ILE A 10 -8.70 -31.63 -16.61
CA ILE A 10 -7.36 -32.01 -16.12
C ILE A 10 -6.40 -32.27 -17.28
N LEU A 11 -6.85 -32.98 -18.32
CA LEU A 11 -6.05 -33.23 -19.53
C LEU A 11 -5.72 -31.93 -20.28
N ALA A 12 -6.68 -31.04 -20.45
CA ALA A 12 -6.44 -29.74 -21.09
C ALA A 12 -5.45 -28.88 -20.30
N ALA A 13 -5.57 -28.85 -18.97
CA ALA A 13 -4.63 -28.14 -18.10
C ALA A 13 -3.22 -28.74 -18.16
N SER A 14 -3.11 -30.07 -18.12
CA SER A 14 -1.83 -30.77 -18.22
C SER A 14 -1.17 -30.54 -19.57
N LEU A 15 -1.93 -30.63 -20.67
CA LEU A 15 -1.42 -30.39 -22.03
C LEU A 15 -1.00 -28.93 -22.23
N ALA A 16 -1.74 -27.98 -21.66
CA ALA A 16 -1.37 -26.57 -21.69
C ALA A 16 -0.05 -26.32 -20.93
N ALA A 17 0.10 -26.91 -19.73
CA ALA A 17 1.31 -26.81 -18.93
C ALA A 17 2.53 -27.45 -19.62
N THR A 18 2.36 -28.55 -20.36
CA THR A 18 3.46 -29.25 -21.05
C THR A 18 3.73 -28.73 -22.46
N SER A 19 2.86 -27.85 -23.01
CA SER A 19 2.95 -27.37 -24.40
C SER A 19 4.21 -26.56 -24.69
N ARG A 20 4.86 -26.03 -23.64
CA ARG A 20 6.19 -25.42 -23.70
C ARG A 20 7.04 -25.94 -22.54
N PRO A 21 8.22 -26.52 -22.81
CA PRO A 21 9.13 -26.97 -21.76
C PRO A 21 9.42 -25.87 -20.72
N ASP A 22 9.56 -24.62 -21.15
CA ASP A 22 9.74 -23.44 -20.29
C ASP A 22 8.62 -23.18 -19.26
N PHE A 23 7.45 -23.81 -19.40
CA PHE A 23 6.37 -23.74 -18.40
C PHE A 23 6.54 -24.78 -17.29
N MET A 24 7.42 -25.77 -17.50
CA MET A 24 7.72 -26.84 -16.55
C MET A 24 9.17 -26.82 -16.04
N THR A 25 10.05 -26.01 -16.63
CA THR A 25 11.46 -25.89 -16.22
C THR A 25 11.75 -24.53 -15.57
N ASN A 26 12.73 -24.53 -14.66
CA ASN A 26 13.23 -23.36 -13.94
C ASN A 26 14.21 -22.49 -14.78
N ASP A 27 14.27 -22.66 -16.10
CA ASP A 27 15.25 -21.96 -16.94
C ASP A 27 15.06 -20.42 -16.95
N LYS A 28 13.90 -19.93 -16.48
CA LYS A 28 13.63 -18.50 -16.24
C LYS A 28 13.91 -18.03 -14.81
N VAL A 29 14.16 -18.94 -13.86
CA VAL A 29 14.48 -18.59 -12.47
C VAL A 29 15.84 -17.92 -12.41
N GLU A 30 16.84 -18.39 -13.15
CA GLU A 30 18.15 -17.72 -13.20
C GLU A 30 18.05 -16.28 -13.74
N ALA A 31 17.25 -16.05 -14.80
CA ALA A 31 16.92 -14.70 -15.29
C ALA A 31 16.11 -13.86 -14.27
N ALA A 32 15.28 -14.52 -13.46
CA ALA A 32 14.49 -13.90 -12.38
C ALA A 32 15.32 -13.57 -11.13
N THR A 33 16.43 -14.28 -10.87
CA THR A 33 17.24 -14.12 -9.65
C THR A 33 18.06 -12.82 -9.60
N LYS A 34 18.19 -12.10 -10.73
CA LYS A 34 18.96 -10.85 -10.82
C LYS A 34 18.13 -9.61 -11.18
N GLY A 35 16.85 -9.58 -10.80
CA GLY A 35 16.10 -8.32 -10.74
C GLY A 35 15.39 -7.88 -12.01
N HIS A 36 15.42 -8.68 -13.07
CA HIS A 36 14.84 -8.35 -14.37
C HIS A 36 13.33 -8.64 -14.50
N GLY A 37 12.57 -8.66 -13.40
CA GLY A 37 11.10 -8.62 -13.47
C GLY A 37 10.31 -9.66 -12.68
N VAL A 38 10.95 -10.44 -11.79
CA VAL A 38 10.24 -11.36 -10.88
C VAL A 38 10.58 -10.97 -9.44
N LEU A 39 9.64 -10.28 -8.79
CA LEU A 39 9.82 -9.83 -7.40
C LEU A 39 9.36 -10.84 -6.35
N VAL A 40 8.88 -12.02 -6.76
CA VAL A 40 8.51 -13.11 -5.84
C VAL A 40 9.70 -13.52 -4.96
N VAL A 41 10.89 -13.68 -5.54
CA VAL A 41 12.09 -14.06 -4.79
C VAL A 41 12.51 -12.95 -3.81
N PRO A 42 12.58 -11.66 -4.21
CA PRO A 42 12.74 -10.55 -3.28
C PRO A 42 11.71 -10.49 -2.14
N VAL A 43 10.43 -10.76 -2.41
CA VAL A 43 9.38 -10.77 -1.39
C VAL A 43 9.64 -11.88 -0.37
N LEU A 44 9.91 -13.11 -0.83
CA LEU A 44 10.23 -14.22 0.07
C LEU A 44 11.53 -14.00 0.85
N ALA A 45 12.55 -13.42 0.22
CA ALA A 45 13.81 -13.10 0.88
C ALA A 45 13.63 -12.06 2.00
N ALA A 46 12.85 -11.00 1.73
CA ALA A 46 12.53 -10.00 2.74
C ALA A 46 11.65 -10.58 3.87
N ALA A 47 10.63 -11.38 3.53
CA ALA A 47 9.77 -12.03 4.52
C ALA A 47 10.57 -12.93 5.47
N ASN A 48 11.46 -13.76 4.92
CA ASN A 48 12.35 -14.61 5.72
C ASN A 48 13.31 -13.80 6.59
N SER A 49 13.86 -12.70 6.07
CA SER A 49 14.73 -11.81 6.86
C SER A 49 13.99 -11.20 8.04
N ILE A 50 12.76 -10.72 7.84
CA ILE A 50 11.93 -10.16 8.91
C ILE A 50 11.62 -11.25 9.94
N ALA A 51 11.14 -12.42 9.49
CA ALA A 51 10.81 -13.53 10.38
C ALA A 51 12.02 -13.97 11.24
N ASP A 52 13.21 -14.07 10.66
CA ASP A 52 14.44 -14.43 11.38
C ASP A 52 14.81 -13.38 12.44
N ASP A 53 14.63 -12.08 12.15
CA ASP A 53 14.85 -11.01 13.12
C ASP A 53 13.84 -11.05 14.28
N LEU A 54 12.55 -11.30 14.01
CA LEU A 54 11.53 -11.44 15.04
C LEU A 54 11.76 -12.68 15.91
N LEU A 55 12.13 -13.81 15.30
CA LEU A 55 12.46 -15.05 16.01
C LEU A 55 13.71 -14.91 16.89
N LYS A 56 14.61 -13.99 16.55
CA LYS A 56 15.78 -13.60 17.37
C LYS A 56 15.42 -12.59 18.47
N GLY A 57 14.17 -12.15 18.55
CA GLY A 57 13.66 -11.27 19.61
C GLY A 57 13.81 -9.77 19.33
N LEU A 58 14.04 -9.36 18.08
CA LEU A 58 13.97 -7.94 17.73
C LEU A 58 12.51 -7.47 17.71
N ASP A 59 12.26 -6.27 18.24
CA ASP A 59 10.94 -5.65 18.27
C ASP A 59 10.67 -4.89 16.98
N ILE A 60 9.56 -5.21 16.31
CA ILE A 60 9.14 -4.59 15.06
C ILE A 60 8.31 -3.32 15.27
N SER A 61 7.95 -3.03 16.51
CA SER A 61 7.13 -1.88 16.86
C SER A 61 7.80 -0.58 16.44
N LEU A 62 7.08 0.25 15.70
CA LEU A 62 7.52 1.59 15.39
C LEU A 62 7.19 2.52 16.57
N VAL A 63 8.22 2.88 17.33
CA VAL A 63 8.09 3.66 18.56
C VAL A 63 8.62 5.08 18.40
N ASP A 64 8.03 6.01 19.17
CA ASP A 64 8.63 7.33 19.36
C ASP A 64 9.72 7.21 20.42
N ALA A 65 10.97 7.24 19.97
CA ALA A 65 12.14 7.10 20.83
C ALA A 65 13.09 8.26 20.56
N ALA A 66 13.55 8.91 21.63
CA ALA A 66 14.62 9.91 21.58
C ALA A 66 16.00 9.25 21.41
N ALA A 67 16.14 8.37 20.42
CA ALA A 67 17.36 7.70 20.01
C ALA A 67 17.56 7.95 18.51
N PRO A 68 18.77 7.88 17.95
CA PRO A 68 18.97 7.96 16.50
C PRO A 68 18.36 6.76 15.76
N ASP A 69 18.57 5.56 16.30
CA ASP A 69 18.11 4.29 15.72
C ASP A 69 17.18 3.57 16.69
N ILE A 70 16.23 2.81 16.14
CA ILE A 70 15.35 1.88 16.87
C ILE A 70 15.50 0.46 16.32
N PRO A 71 15.08 -0.60 17.03
CA PRO A 71 15.19 -1.98 16.54
C PRO A 71 14.60 -2.19 15.14
N LEU A 72 13.50 -1.48 14.80
CA LEU A 72 12.91 -1.52 13.47
C LEU A 72 13.86 -1.07 12.35
N ASP A 73 14.79 -0.14 12.61
CA ASP A 73 15.78 0.27 11.60
C ASP A 73 16.63 -0.91 11.15
N ILE A 74 17.04 -1.77 12.08
CA ILE A 74 17.83 -2.98 11.80
C ILE A 74 17.01 -3.99 10.97
N ILE A 75 15.75 -4.21 11.37
CA ILE A 75 14.83 -5.12 10.68
C ILE A 75 14.63 -4.65 9.23
N ILE A 76 14.36 -3.36 9.04
CA ILE A 76 14.13 -2.77 7.73
C ILE A 76 15.40 -2.82 6.88
N GLU A 77 16.55 -2.45 7.43
CA GLU A 77 17.84 -2.51 6.71
C GLU A 77 18.12 -3.92 6.20
N ARG A 78 17.97 -4.94 7.06
CA ARG A 78 18.20 -6.35 6.70
C ARG A 78 17.22 -6.83 5.63
N ALA A 79 15.93 -6.54 5.79
CA ALA A 79 14.90 -6.92 4.82
C ALA A 79 15.12 -6.27 3.45
N VAL A 80 15.45 -4.98 3.43
CA VAL A 80 15.80 -4.22 2.23
C VAL A 80 17.03 -4.83 1.54
N ASN A 81 18.08 -5.13 2.30
CA ASN A 81 19.30 -5.74 1.77
C ASN A 81 19.02 -7.13 1.22
N ALA A 82 18.21 -7.95 1.89
CA ALA A 82 17.78 -9.25 1.39
C ALA A 82 17.03 -9.14 0.05
N ALA A 83 16.08 -8.21 -0.05
CA ALA A 83 15.35 -7.95 -1.29
C ALA A 83 16.27 -7.48 -2.43
N LYS A 84 17.23 -6.59 -2.14
CA LYS A 84 18.22 -6.08 -3.11
C LYS A 84 19.18 -7.19 -3.57
N SER A 85 19.64 -8.03 -2.65
CA SER A 85 20.46 -9.21 -2.96
C SER A 85 19.72 -10.22 -3.84
N ALA A 86 18.39 -10.28 -3.72
CA ALA A 86 17.51 -11.05 -4.62
C ALA A 86 17.14 -10.30 -5.93
N GLY A 87 17.75 -9.14 -6.18
CA GLY A 87 17.63 -8.39 -7.43
C GLY A 87 16.63 -7.23 -7.43
N ALA A 88 15.96 -6.92 -6.33
CA ALA A 88 15.06 -5.76 -6.32
C ALA A 88 15.84 -4.44 -6.47
N ALA A 89 15.36 -3.56 -7.37
CA ALA A 89 15.79 -2.16 -7.38
C ALA A 89 15.47 -1.48 -6.03
N PRO A 90 16.23 -0.44 -5.61
CA PRO A 90 16.06 0.20 -4.31
C PRO A 90 14.61 0.57 -3.95
N GLU A 91 13.86 1.19 -4.86
CA GLU A 91 12.48 1.63 -4.63
C GLU A 91 11.51 0.45 -4.45
N ASN A 92 11.75 -0.65 -5.17
CA ASN A 92 10.96 -1.87 -5.02
C ASN A 92 11.31 -2.60 -3.71
N ALA A 93 12.59 -2.65 -3.35
CA ALA A 93 13.05 -3.26 -2.10
C ALA A 93 12.48 -2.53 -0.89
N ALA A 94 12.49 -1.19 -0.92
CA ALA A 94 11.85 -0.36 0.10
C ALA A 94 10.36 -0.70 0.23
N LEU A 95 9.62 -0.74 -0.88
CA LEU A 95 8.19 -1.04 -0.88
C LEU A 95 7.88 -2.43 -0.29
N ILE A 96 8.63 -3.45 -0.73
CA ILE A 96 8.46 -4.83 -0.25
C ILE A 96 8.72 -4.89 1.26
N ALA A 97 9.85 -4.35 1.72
CA ALA A 97 10.22 -4.38 3.14
C ALA A 97 9.21 -3.63 4.01
N ALA A 98 8.78 -2.43 3.59
CA ALA A 98 7.78 -1.65 4.33
C ALA A 98 6.42 -2.36 4.39
N ALA A 99 5.96 -2.94 3.29
CA ALA A 99 4.69 -3.65 3.24
C ALA A 99 4.69 -4.89 4.15
N LEU A 100 5.74 -5.71 4.07
CA LEU A 100 5.86 -6.92 4.89
C LEU A 100 6.05 -6.58 6.37
N ALA A 101 6.85 -5.55 6.69
CA ALA A 101 7.02 -5.10 8.07
C ALA A 101 5.71 -4.60 8.66
N TYR A 102 4.90 -3.85 7.89
CA TYR A 102 3.58 -3.42 8.31
C TYR A 102 2.67 -4.60 8.67
N PHE A 103 2.57 -5.59 7.78
CA PHE A 103 1.77 -6.80 8.04
C PHE A 103 2.39 -7.75 9.07
N SER A 104 3.64 -7.50 9.49
CA SER A 104 4.28 -8.23 10.60
C SER A 104 4.12 -7.50 11.95
N GLY A 105 3.34 -6.41 12.00
CA GLY A 105 3.03 -5.67 13.23
C GLY A 105 3.67 -4.28 13.34
N ALA A 106 4.44 -3.82 12.35
CA ALA A 106 4.94 -2.45 12.37
C ALA A 106 3.81 -1.45 12.11
N ALA A 107 3.73 -0.37 12.90
CA ALA A 107 2.88 0.76 12.56
C ALA A 107 3.45 1.52 11.35
N ALA A 108 2.59 2.16 10.55
CA ALA A 108 3.07 3.04 9.47
C ALA A 108 3.77 4.31 9.99
N ARG A 109 3.54 4.69 11.26
CA ARG A 109 4.15 5.84 11.94
C ARG A 109 4.19 5.67 13.46
N ALA A 110 5.07 6.42 14.13
CA ALA A 110 5.28 6.38 15.58
C ALA A 110 4.32 7.28 16.42
N GLY A 111 3.36 7.96 15.80
CA GLY A 111 2.33 8.74 16.52
C GLY A 111 2.73 10.14 17.02
N VAL A 112 4.00 10.57 16.89
CA VAL A 112 4.48 11.89 17.38
C VAL A 112 5.13 12.72 16.24
N PRO A 113 4.79 14.03 16.10
CA PRO A 113 5.15 14.83 14.93
C PRO A 113 6.64 15.19 14.77
N MET A 114 7.46 15.13 15.83
CA MET A 114 8.82 15.73 15.77
C MET A 114 9.87 14.91 15.01
N ALA A 115 9.71 13.59 14.85
CA ALA A 115 10.76 12.76 14.26
C ALA A 115 10.52 12.34 12.78
N ASN A 116 9.37 12.68 12.18
CA ASN A 116 8.95 12.20 10.85
C ASN A 116 9.26 10.70 10.58
N ARG A 117 9.22 9.87 11.63
CA ARG A 117 9.46 8.43 11.51
C ARG A 117 8.23 7.77 10.95
N LYS A 118 8.27 7.57 9.63
CA LYS A 118 7.26 6.88 8.83
C LYS A 118 7.91 5.69 8.18
N LEU A 119 7.23 4.55 8.22
CA LEU A 119 7.76 3.27 7.75
C LEU A 119 8.24 3.35 6.30
N GLY A 120 7.49 4.04 5.43
CA GLY A 120 7.87 4.25 4.04
C GLY A 120 9.15 5.07 3.87
N ALA A 121 9.31 6.16 4.64
CA ALA A 121 10.52 6.98 4.61
C ALA A 121 11.74 6.20 5.11
N MET A 122 11.58 5.45 6.22
CA MET A 122 12.62 4.61 6.79
C MET A 122 13.12 3.57 5.78
N ALA A 123 12.21 2.80 5.18
CA ALA A 123 12.56 1.80 4.18
C ALA A 123 13.22 2.42 2.94
N ARG A 124 12.74 3.58 2.47
CA ARG A 124 13.36 4.30 1.35
C ARG A 124 14.80 4.71 1.67
N MET A 125 15.04 5.27 2.85
CA MET A 125 16.35 5.75 3.26
C MET A 125 17.36 4.59 3.37
N HIS A 126 16.97 3.48 4.02
CA HIS A 126 17.80 2.26 4.09
C HIS A 126 18.05 1.62 2.72
N ALA A 127 17.10 1.71 1.78
CA ALA A 127 17.30 1.22 0.42
C ALA A 127 18.29 2.06 -0.40
N GLY A 128 18.49 3.33 -0.03
CA GLY A 128 19.18 4.32 -0.85
C GLY A 128 18.33 4.82 -2.03
N ALA A 129 16.99 4.75 -1.90
CA ALA A 129 16.06 5.16 -2.93
C ALA A 129 15.79 6.68 -2.91
N ALA A 130 15.62 7.25 -4.09
CA ALA A 130 15.34 8.69 -4.22
C ALA A 130 13.97 9.05 -3.65
N ARG A 131 13.87 10.20 -2.99
CA ARG A 131 12.56 10.75 -2.59
C ARG A 131 11.82 11.20 -3.85
N THR A 132 10.61 10.70 -4.03
CA THR A 132 9.68 11.21 -5.04
C THR A 132 8.35 11.57 -4.37
N SER A 133 7.40 12.05 -5.17
CA SER A 133 6.03 12.30 -4.78
C SER A 133 5.12 11.14 -5.22
N ALA A 134 3.94 11.01 -4.62
CA ALA A 134 2.91 10.04 -5.00
C ALA A 134 2.51 10.16 -6.49
N ILE A 135 2.83 11.26 -7.18
CA ILE A 135 2.62 11.41 -8.63
C ILE A 135 3.39 10.40 -9.47
N ALA A 136 4.50 9.88 -8.94
CA ALA A 136 5.30 8.83 -9.58
C ALA A 136 4.67 7.44 -9.46
N LEU A 137 3.64 7.28 -8.60
CA LEU A 137 2.96 6.01 -8.43
C LEU A 137 2.14 5.65 -9.67
N THR A 138 1.97 4.35 -9.85
CA THR A 138 1.15 3.76 -10.89
C THR A 138 0.46 2.53 -10.33
N THR A 139 -0.66 2.14 -10.93
CA THR A 139 -1.25 0.83 -10.66
C THR A 139 -0.24 -0.27 -11.02
N ASN A 140 -0.48 -1.49 -10.55
CA ASN A 140 0.17 -2.63 -11.18
C ASN A 140 -0.21 -2.74 -12.67
N LYS A 141 0.46 -3.66 -13.37
CA LYS A 141 0.13 -4.02 -14.75
C LYS A 141 -1.04 -5.00 -14.74
N PHE A 142 -2.20 -4.56 -15.24
CA PHE A 142 -3.23 -5.46 -15.74
C PHE A 142 -3.02 -5.64 -17.26
N THR A 143 -3.93 -5.09 -18.09
CA THR A 143 -3.69 -4.89 -19.53
C THR A 143 -2.83 -3.66 -19.78
N HIS A 144 -3.18 -2.56 -19.12
CA HIS A 144 -2.44 -1.30 -19.11
C HIS A 144 -2.07 -0.93 -17.66
N ARG A 145 -1.41 0.20 -17.49
CA ARG A 145 -1.18 0.83 -16.19
C ARG A 145 -1.70 2.26 -16.21
N ILE A 146 -2.23 2.72 -15.10
CA ILE A 146 -2.64 4.11 -14.91
C ILE A 146 -1.69 4.75 -13.91
N THR A 147 -1.22 5.96 -14.17
CA THR A 147 -0.42 6.74 -13.22
C THR A 147 -1.34 7.41 -12.20
N ALA A 148 -0.78 7.95 -11.11
CA ALA A 148 -1.56 8.65 -10.10
C ALA A 148 -2.22 9.97 -10.58
N PHE A 149 -1.90 10.44 -11.80
CA PHE A 149 -2.33 11.74 -12.31
C PHE A 149 -3.84 12.01 -12.26
N PRO A 150 -4.75 11.06 -12.57
CA PRO A 150 -6.19 11.30 -12.45
C PRO A 150 -6.62 11.70 -11.03
N ALA A 151 -6.05 11.07 -9.99
CA ALA A 151 -6.30 11.45 -8.60
C ALA A 151 -5.83 12.89 -8.32
N TYR A 152 -4.59 13.23 -8.71
CA TYR A 152 -4.08 14.60 -8.56
C TYR A 152 -4.99 15.61 -9.24
N LYS A 153 -5.32 15.39 -10.51
CA LYS A 153 -6.14 16.31 -11.29
C LYS A 153 -7.48 16.57 -10.59
N ALA A 154 -8.20 15.51 -10.22
CA ALA A 154 -9.52 15.64 -9.62
C ALA A 154 -9.48 16.32 -8.23
N ILE A 155 -8.50 15.97 -7.39
CA ILE A 155 -8.34 16.57 -6.06
C ILE A 155 -7.98 18.05 -6.19
N TYR A 156 -6.98 18.39 -7.02
CA TYR A 156 -6.52 19.76 -7.16
C TYR A 156 -7.55 20.66 -7.87
N GLU A 157 -8.32 20.14 -8.82
CA GLU A 157 -9.46 20.87 -9.40
C GLU A 157 -10.46 21.26 -8.31
N LYS A 158 -10.82 20.33 -7.41
CA LYS A 158 -11.73 20.62 -6.30
C LYS A 158 -11.15 21.55 -5.24
N LEU A 159 -9.84 21.47 -4.99
CA LEU A 159 -9.15 22.43 -4.12
C LEU A 159 -9.19 23.84 -4.70
N MET A 160 -8.86 24.01 -5.98
CA MET A 160 -8.89 25.33 -6.65
C MET A 160 -10.31 25.89 -6.75
N GLU A 161 -11.31 25.03 -6.94
CA GLU A 161 -12.73 25.41 -6.89
C GLU A 161 -13.24 25.72 -5.48
N LYS A 162 -12.45 25.42 -4.43
CA LYS A 162 -12.85 25.50 -3.01
C LYS A 162 -14.09 24.68 -2.69
N LYS A 163 -14.21 23.49 -3.28
CA LYS A 163 -15.38 22.59 -3.15
C LYS A 163 -15.05 21.25 -2.51
N LEU A 164 -13.82 21.06 -2.04
CA LEU A 164 -13.43 19.80 -1.41
C LEU A 164 -13.88 19.71 0.05
N ILE A 165 -13.88 20.84 0.76
CA ILE A 165 -14.34 20.98 2.14
C ILE A 165 -15.24 22.21 2.29
N LYS A 166 -15.94 22.32 3.41
CA LYS A 166 -16.89 23.43 3.65
C LYS A 166 -16.21 24.75 3.98
N LEU A 167 -15.04 24.70 4.63
CA LEU A 167 -14.34 25.89 5.06
C LEU A 167 -13.50 26.49 3.92
N ASP A 168 -13.79 27.74 3.55
CA ASP A 168 -12.96 28.51 2.62
C ASP A 168 -11.77 29.15 3.37
N GLY A 169 -10.55 28.69 3.09
CA GLY A 169 -9.34 29.25 3.69
C GLY A 169 -9.14 30.75 3.47
N ALA A 170 -9.80 31.38 2.48
CA ALA A 170 -9.71 32.81 2.21
C ALA A 170 -10.37 33.69 3.29
N VAL A 171 -11.23 33.13 4.13
CA VAL A 171 -11.86 33.88 5.24
C VAL A 171 -11.06 33.80 6.54
N LEU A 172 -9.97 33.01 6.57
CA LEU A 172 -9.15 32.85 7.76
C LEU A 172 -8.36 34.14 8.04
N PRO A 173 -8.39 34.67 9.28
CA PRO A 173 -7.55 35.79 9.65
C PRO A 173 -6.06 35.45 9.52
N PRO A 174 -5.18 36.45 9.28
CA PRO A 174 -3.74 36.26 9.34
C PRO A 174 -3.31 35.60 10.66
N PHE A 175 -2.29 34.72 10.60
CA PHE A 175 -1.71 33.98 11.73
C PHE A 175 -2.62 32.94 12.43
N ILE A 176 -3.82 32.68 11.90
CA ILE A 176 -4.62 31.53 12.34
C ILE A 176 -4.11 30.25 11.68
N ALA A 177 -3.97 30.25 10.35
CA ALA A 177 -3.43 29.10 9.62
C ALA A 177 -1.95 28.86 9.99
N GLY A 178 -1.61 27.62 10.35
CA GLY A 178 -0.26 27.21 10.78
C GLY A 178 0.05 27.42 12.26
N GLY A 179 -0.82 28.09 13.02
CA GLY A 179 -0.72 28.20 14.48
C GLY A 179 -1.46 27.06 15.20
N ALA A 180 -1.16 26.85 16.48
CA ALA A 180 -1.83 25.84 17.32
C ALA A 180 -3.36 26.04 17.39
N ILE A 181 -3.84 27.28 17.26
CA ILE A 181 -5.27 27.63 17.29
C ILE A 181 -6.03 27.00 16.12
N TYR A 182 -5.41 26.87 14.95
CA TYR A 182 -6.03 26.20 13.82
C TYR A 182 -5.59 24.74 13.76
N GLY A 183 -4.29 24.47 13.86
CA GLY A 183 -3.71 23.14 13.61
C GLY A 183 -3.89 22.10 14.72
N HIS A 184 -4.11 22.52 15.97
CA HIS A 184 -4.27 21.63 17.15
C HIS A 184 -5.52 21.98 17.96
N SER A 185 -6.57 22.40 17.26
CA SER A 185 -7.88 22.67 17.85
C SER A 185 -8.95 21.85 17.17
N LYS A 186 -10.15 21.87 17.75
CA LYS A 186 -11.35 21.30 17.15
C LYS A 186 -11.58 21.74 15.71
N LEU A 187 -11.26 22.99 15.36
CA LEU A 187 -11.44 23.45 13.98
C LEU A 187 -10.51 22.71 13.00
N GLY A 188 -9.25 22.50 13.37
CA GLY A 188 -8.31 21.76 12.54
C GLY A 188 -8.51 20.26 12.61
N GLU A 189 -8.24 19.69 13.79
CA GLU A 189 -8.06 18.25 13.99
C GLU A 189 -9.38 17.46 13.95
N ASP A 190 -10.51 18.08 14.33
CA ASP A 190 -11.81 17.39 14.34
C ASP A 190 -12.69 17.72 13.12
N ILE A 191 -12.44 18.84 12.44
CA ILE A 191 -13.33 19.31 11.35
C ILE A 191 -12.58 19.36 10.03
N VAL A 192 -11.60 20.26 9.89
CA VAL A 192 -10.99 20.57 8.58
C VAL A 192 -10.13 19.43 8.08
N VAL A 193 -9.23 18.90 8.91
CA VAL A 193 -8.31 17.83 8.55
C VAL A 193 -9.04 16.54 8.17
N PRO A 194 -9.96 16.00 8.99
CA PRO A 194 -10.67 14.77 8.63
C PRO A 194 -11.62 14.96 7.43
N GLU A 195 -12.33 16.09 7.31
CA GLU A 195 -13.16 16.38 6.13
C GLU A 195 -12.31 16.43 4.86
N LEU A 196 -11.18 17.14 4.90
CA LEU A 196 -10.25 17.23 3.77
C LEU A 196 -9.68 15.86 3.40
N ALA A 197 -9.24 15.09 4.38
CA ALA A 197 -8.68 13.76 4.16
C ALA A 197 -9.70 12.82 3.50
N LYS A 198 -10.92 12.78 4.06
CA LYS A 198 -11.98 11.90 3.57
C LYS A 198 -12.42 12.27 2.16
N GLU A 199 -12.72 13.55 1.92
CA GLU A 199 -13.25 13.99 0.62
C GLU A 199 -12.18 13.96 -0.48
N ALA A 200 -10.92 14.32 -0.18
CA ALA A 200 -9.82 14.20 -1.14
C ALA A 200 -9.63 12.74 -1.60
N ALA A 201 -9.56 11.80 -0.66
CA ALA A 201 -9.36 10.39 -0.98
C ALA A 201 -10.55 9.83 -1.77
N LYS A 202 -11.78 10.21 -1.40
CA LYS A 202 -13.00 9.81 -2.11
C LYS A 202 -13.01 10.29 -3.56
N VAL A 203 -12.76 11.58 -3.79
CA VAL A 203 -12.70 12.17 -5.13
C VAL A 203 -11.57 11.57 -5.96
N GLY A 204 -10.38 11.40 -5.35
CA GLY A 204 -9.23 10.80 -6.02
C GLY A 204 -9.48 9.35 -6.44
N ALA A 205 -10.11 8.55 -5.58
CA ALA A 205 -10.40 7.14 -5.85
C ALA A 205 -11.40 7.00 -7.01
N LEU A 206 -12.47 7.80 -7.01
CA LEU A 206 -13.43 7.80 -8.12
C LEU A 206 -12.79 8.23 -9.45
N ALA A 207 -11.88 9.22 -9.41
CA ALA A 207 -11.16 9.64 -10.62
C ALA A 207 -10.23 8.55 -11.16
N MET A 208 -9.52 7.84 -10.28
CA MET A 208 -8.70 6.69 -10.67
C MET A 208 -9.55 5.56 -11.26
N LYS A 209 -10.68 5.24 -10.62
CA LYS A 209 -11.64 4.25 -11.12
C LYS A 209 -12.07 4.58 -12.55
N ASN A 210 -12.53 5.82 -12.78
CA ASN A 210 -12.98 6.27 -14.11
C ASN A 210 -11.85 6.23 -15.15
N ALA A 211 -10.62 6.56 -14.76
CA ALA A 211 -9.46 6.49 -15.66
C ALA A 211 -9.09 5.05 -16.03
N MET A 212 -9.18 4.11 -15.07
CA MET A 212 -8.99 2.68 -15.34
C MET A 212 -10.07 2.15 -16.30
N GLU A 213 -11.34 2.46 -16.04
CA GLU A 213 -12.46 2.07 -16.93
C GLU A 213 -12.29 2.66 -18.33
N GLY A 214 -11.90 3.95 -18.44
CA GLY A 214 -11.63 4.62 -19.71
C GLY A 214 -10.45 4.04 -20.49
N ALA A 215 -9.51 3.36 -19.81
CA ALA A 215 -8.42 2.62 -20.44
C ALA A 215 -8.76 1.15 -20.76
N GLY A 216 -10.04 0.77 -20.64
CA GLY A 216 -10.51 -0.60 -20.90
C GLY A 216 -10.04 -1.60 -19.84
N MET A 217 -9.79 -1.15 -18.61
CA MET A 217 -9.35 -1.99 -17.50
C MET A 217 -10.49 -2.18 -16.49
N THR A 218 -10.56 -3.35 -15.88
CA THR A 218 -11.37 -3.52 -14.66
C THR A 218 -10.78 -2.64 -13.56
N ALA A 219 -11.60 -1.73 -13.03
CA ALA A 219 -11.20 -0.84 -11.95
C ALA A 219 -11.24 -1.56 -10.60
N TYR A 220 -10.29 -2.46 -10.40
CA TYR A 220 -10.14 -3.20 -9.15
C TYR A 220 -10.02 -2.26 -7.94
N PRO A 221 -10.86 -2.40 -6.91
CA PRO A 221 -11.02 -1.43 -5.82
C PRO A 221 -9.75 -1.00 -5.10
N LEU A 222 -8.82 -1.92 -4.88
CA LEU A 222 -7.60 -1.69 -4.10
C LEU A 222 -6.74 -0.55 -4.67
N TRP A 223 -6.52 -0.51 -5.99
CA TRP A 223 -5.57 0.45 -6.57
C TRP A 223 -6.02 1.90 -6.54
N PRO A 224 -7.25 2.23 -6.99
CA PRO A 224 -7.81 3.55 -6.79
C PRO A 224 -7.75 4.00 -5.33
N ALA A 225 -8.05 3.10 -4.39
CA ALA A 225 -8.03 3.41 -2.96
C ALA A 225 -6.63 3.75 -2.45
N LEU A 226 -5.64 2.87 -2.70
CA LEU A 226 -4.25 3.08 -2.27
C LEU A 226 -3.63 4.36 -2.85
N ILE A 227 -3.80 4.58 -4.16
CA ILE A 227 -3.24 5.75 -4.83
C ILE A 227 -3.92 7.02 -4.33
N ALA A 228 -5.24 7.05 -4.21
CA ALA A 228 -5.95 8.23 -3.74
C ALA A 228 -5.59 8.59 -2.29
N ALA A 229 -5.44 7.59 -1.41
CA ALA A 229 -4.95 7.80 -0.06
C ALA A 229 -3.54 8.39 -0.06
N ALA A 230 -2.62 7.85 -0.87
CA ALA A 230 -1.25 8.36 -0.98
C ALA A 230 -1.19 9.81 -1.45
N VAL A 231 -1.94 10.16 -2.51
CA VAL A 231 -2.04 11.55 -3.01
C VAL A 231 -2.63 12.48 -1.95
N THR A 232 -3.64 12.02 -1.22
CA THR A 232 -4.24 12.79 -0.13
C THR A 232 -3.25 13.07 1.01
N MET A 233 -2.41 12.09 1.36
CA MET A 233 -1.41 12.24 2.41
C MET A 233 -0.25 13.17 2.06
N GLU A 234 -0.12 13.62 0.82
CA GLU A 234 0.78 14.73 0.47
C GLU A 234 0.23 16.11 0.82
N ILE A 235 -1.09 16.22 0.90
CA ILE A 235 -1.80 17.48 1.14
C ILE A 235 -2.12 17.63 2.63
N VAL A 236 -2.62 16.56 3.25
CA VAL A 236 -3.13 16.58 4.62
C VAL A 236 -1.99 16.38 5.62
N HIS A 237 -2.07 17.07 6.77
CA HIS A 237 -1.16 16.83 7.88
C HIS A 237 -1.30 15.39 8.41
N PRO A 238 -0.32 14.50 8.19
CA PRO A 238 -0.45 13.09 8.53
C PRO A 238 -0.38 12.82 10.03
N ASP A 239 0.05 13.82 10.82
CA ASP A 239 0.23 13.66 12.27
C ASP A 239 -0.95 14.12 13.12
N SER A 240 -1.93 14.78 12.50
CA SER A 240 -3.15 15.21 13.17
C SER A 240 -3.91 14.00 13.72
N PHE A 241 -4.12 14.02 15.03
CA PHE A 241 -5.09 13.17 15.70
C PHE A 241 -6.47 13.55 15.16
N VAL A 242 -7.30 12.55 14.90
CA VAL A 242 -8.71 12.80 14.60
C VAL A 242 -9.53 12.63 15.86
N SER A 243 -10.73 13.21 15.87
CA SER A 243 -11.62 13.22 17.03
C SER A 243 -11.99 11.80 17.50
N GLU A 244 -12.51 11.70 18.73
CA GLU A 244 -12.89 10.41 19.32
C GLU A 244 -14.02 9.68 18.57
N GLU A 245 -14.71 10.35 17.64
CA GLU A 245 -15.72 9.73 16.77
C GLU A 245 -15.12 8.68 15.81
N TYR A 246 -13.81 8.77 15.54
CA TYR A 246 -13.08 7.83 14.69
C TYR A 246 -12.47 6.67 15.49
N GLY A 247 -12.28 6.84 16.79
CA GLY A 247 -11.67 5.88 17.70
C GLY A 247 -11.08 6.56 18.94
N PRO A 248 -10.61 5.83 19.95
CA PRO A 248 -10.05 6.44 21.17
C PRO A 248 -8.99 7.49 20.87
N PHE A 249 -8.96 8.59 21.62
CA PHE A 249 -8.00 9.67 21.41
C PHE A 249 -6.56 9.13 21.34
N GLY A 250 -5.79 9.60 20.37
CA GLY A 250 -4.41 9.15 20.16
C GLY A 250 -4.25 7.89 19.32
N THR A 251 -5.33 7.20 18.95
CA THR A 251 -5.25 5.91 18.23
C THR A 251 -5.54 6.01 16.73
N LYS A 252 -6.23 7.07 16.30
CA LYS A 252 -6.59 7.32 14.91
C LYS A 252 -6.06 8.68 14.46
N PHE A 253 -5.68 8.73 13.18
CA PHE A 253 -5.04 9.88 12.57
C PHE A 253 -5.70 10.24 11.25
N SER A 254 -5.33 11.38 10.68
CA SER A 254 -5.87 11.84 9.39
C SER A 254 -5.72 10.82 8.24
N CYS A 255 -4.72 9.94 8.28
CA CYS A 255 -4.59 8.83 7.33
C CYS A 255 -5.79 7.87 7.39
N TYR A 256 -6.33 7.60 8.58
CA TYR A 256 -7.54 6.78 8.74
C TYR A 256 -8.74 7.40 8.05
N ALA A 257 -8.94 8.71 8.18
CA ALA A 257 -10.02 9.43 7.50
C ALA A 257 -9.87 9.38 5.96
N ALA A 258 -8.65 9.50 5.44
CA ALA A 258 -8.39 9.27 4.01
C ALA A 258 -8.69 7.83 3.59
N GLY A 259 -8.29 6.84 4.40
CA GLY A 259 -8.65 5.44 4.20
C GLY A 259 -10.15 5.22 4.15
N GLN A 260 -10.92 5.82 5.06
CA GLN A 260 -12.39 5.74 5.05
C GLN A 260 -12.99 6.33 3.77
N GLY A 261 -12.50 7.49 3.32
CA GLY A 261 -12.97 8.11 2.08
C GLY A 261 -12.73 7.24 0.85
N ALA A 262 -11.54 6.64 0.76
CA ALA A 262 -11.18 5.71 -0.30
C ALA A 262 -11.99 4.39 -0.26
N VAL A 263 -12.16 3.82 0.94
CA VAL A 263 -12.95 2.59 1.16
C VAL A 263 -14.42 2.81 0.79
N GLU A 264 -15.01 3.92 1.23
CA GLU A 264 -16.40 4.30 0.90
C GLU A 264 -16.57 4.46 -0.62
N ALA A 265 -15.64 5.17 -1.28
CA ALA A 265 -15.69 5.40 -2.73
C ALA A 265 -15.62 4.11 -3.56
N MET A 266 -14.82 3.15 -3.10
CA MET A 266 -14.53 1.93 -3.84
C MET A 266 -15.37 0.74 -3.40
N GLY A 267 -16.24 0.90 -2.38
CA GLY A 267 -17.08 -0.17 -1.85
C GLY A 267 -16.25 -1.34 -1.28
N LEU A 268 -15.09 -1.03 -0.71
CA LEU A 268 -14.24 -2.04 -0.07
C LEU A 268 -14.91 -2.56 1.22
N PRO A 269 -14.68 -3.83 1.61
CA PRO A 269 -15.21 -4.36 2.86
C PRO A 269 -14.63 -3.61 4.05
N ALA A 270 -15.37 -3.52 5.16
CA ALA A 270 -14.92 -2.82 6.37
C ALA A 270 -13.72 -3.49 7.03
N LYS A 271 -13.59 -4.81 6.85
CA LYS A 271 -12.53 -5.67 7.38
C LYS A 271 -11.95 -6.54 6.28
N ILE A 272 -10.67 -6.86 6.42
CA ILE A 272 -9.98 -7.88 5.62
C ILE A 272 -9.27 -8.84 6.56
N HIS A 273 -9.14 -10.10 6.15
CA HIS A 273 -8.62 -11.17 7.01
C HIS A 273 -7.43 -11.86 6.36
N VAL A 274 -6.35 -12.07 7.11
CA VAL A 274 -5.20 -12.84 6.62
C VAL A 274 -5.67 -14.26 6.30
N ARG A 275 -5.32 -14.75 5.11
CA ARG A 275 -5.66 -16.09 4.65
C ARG A 275 -4.88 -17.10 5.48
N GLY A 276 -5.59 -18.12 5.99
CA GLY A 276 -5.00 -19.16 6.84
C GLY A 276 -5.14 -18.88 8.33
N THR A 277 -4.72 -17.71 8.81
CA THR A 277 -4.80 -17.37 10.26
C THR A 277 -6.10 -16.70 10.67
N GLY A 278 -6.75 -15.97 9.76
CA GLY A 278 -7.97 -15.22 10.04
C GLY A 278 -7.75 -13.95 10.86
N GLU A 279 -6.50 -13.50 11.00
CA GLU A 279 -6.20 -12.22 11.66
C GLU A 279 -6.93 -11.07 10.96
N GLU A 280 -7.67 -10.27 11.73
CA GLU A 280 -8.56 -9.23 11.22
C GLU A 280 -7.87 -7.86 11.19
N TYR A 281 -7.98 -7.17 10.05
CA TYR A 281 -7.51 -5.81 9.86
C TYR A 281 -8.67 -4.87 9.52
N ASP A 282 -8.64 -3.65 10.05
CA ASP A 282 -9.50 -2.55 9.61
C ASP A 282 -9.04 -2.05 8.24
N THR A 283 -9.88 -2.21 7.21
CA THR A 283 -9.53 -1.85 5.84
C THR A 283 -9.22 -0.36 5.68
N ALA A 284 -9.95 0.53 6.37
CA ALA A 284 -9.68 1.96 6.31
C ALA A 284 -8.34 2.29 6.94
N GLN A 285 -7.97 1.62 8.03
CA GLN A 285 -6.64 1.74 8.62
C GLN A 285 -5.56 1.31 7.63
N VAL A 286 -5.69 0.12 7.03
CA VAL A 286 -4.70 -0.41 6.08
C VAL A 286 -4.55 0.52 4.87
N ILE A 287 -5.64 0.96 4.25
CA ILE A 287 -5.57 1.86 3.08
C ILE A 287 -4.94 3.21 3.47
N GLY A 288 -5.30 3.77 4.62
CA GLY A 288 -4.74 5.03 5.11
C GLY A 288 -3.23 4.94 5.39
N ASP A 289 -2.82 3.89 6.08
CA ASP A 289 -1.44 3.62 6.44
C ASP A 289 -0.57 3.36 5.22
N PHE A 290 -1.06 2.59 4.24
CA PHE A 290 -0.38 2.47 2.97
C PHE A 290 -0.34 3.78 2.18
N GLY A 291 -1.31 4.68 2.36
CA GLY A 291 -1.21 6.04 1.85
C GLY A 291 0.03 6.77 2.40
N LEU A 292 0.32 6.62 3.70
CA LEU A 292 1.53 7.17 4.32
C LEU A 292 2.81 6.49 3.84
N ILE A 293 2.80 5.16 3.73
CA ILE A 293 3.95 4.39 3.25
C ILE A 293 4.27 4.81 1.81
N LEU A 294 3.28 4.76 0.92
CA LEU A 294 3.46 4.97 -0.52
C LEU A 294 3.88 6.40 -0.88
N LYS A 295 3.44 7.42 -0.15
CA LYS A 295 3.87 8.80 -0.45
C LYS A 295 5.36 9.04 -0.21
N ASP A 296 5.98 8.25 0.66
CA ASP A 296 7.37 8.46 1.12
C ASP A 296 8.34 7.34 0.68
N ILE A 297 7.84 6.30 0.00
CA ILE A 297 8.61 5.11 -0.42
C ILE A 297 9.54 5.36 -1.62
N GLY A 298 9.31 6.43 -2.37
CA GLY A 298 9.99 6.72 -3.65
C GLY A 298 9.11 6.38 -4.85
N ALA A 299 9.72 5.96 -5.96
CA ALA A 299 9.03 5.65 -7.21
C ALA A 299 9.16 4.16 -7.56
N PRO A 300 8.40 3.27 -6.89
CA PRO A 300 8.39 1.86 -7.23
C PRO A 300 8.06 1.67 -8.71
N SER A 301 8.75 0.72 -9.32
CA SER A 301 8.44 0.31 -10.69
C SER A 301 7.05 -0.35 -10.75
N VAL A 302 6.50 -0.50 -11.95
CA VAL A 302 5.27 -1.28 -12.18
C VAL A 302 5.36 -2.69 -11.61
N ILE A 303 6.54 -3.32 -11.68
CA ILE A 303 6.74 -4.66 -11.12
C ILE A 303 6.73 -4.60 -9.58
N GLY A 304 7.29 -3.55 -8.97
CA GLY A 304 7.17 -3.28 -7.53
C GLY A 304 5.72 -3.16 -7.10
N MET A 305 4.92 -2.43 -7.88
CA MET A 305 3.48 -2.30 -7.64
C MET A 305 2.76 -3.63 -7.83
N MET A 306 3.15 -4.48 -8.81
CA MET A 306 2.64 -5.84 -8.91
C MET A 306 2.96 -6.68 -7.66
N ALA A 307 4.20 -6.61 -7.15
CA ALA A 307 4.59 -7.33 -5.94
C ALA A 307 3.75 -6.90 -4.74
N LEU A 308 3.49 -5.60 -4.60
CA LEU A 308 2.58 -5.09 -3.57
C LEU A 308 1.15 -5.63 -3.74
N ASN A 309 0.62 -5.66 -4.96
CA ASN A 309 -0.70 -6.25 -5.24
C ASN A 309 -0.80 -7.70 -4.78
N GLU A 310 0.26 -8.47 -5.02
CA GLU A 310 0.34 -9.86 -4.60
C GLU A 310 0.54 -10.03 -3.10
N ILE A 311 1.24 -9.12 -2.41
CA ILE A 311 1.28 -9.12 -0.94
C ILE A 311 -0.16 -8.97 -0.41
N PHE A 312 -0.96 -8.06 -0.97
CA PHE A 312 -2.39 -7.96 -0.62
C PHE A 312 -3.22 -9.20 -1.02
N ALA A 313 -2.71 -10.08 -1.87
CA ALA A 313 -3.40 -11.33 -2.21
C ALA A 313 -3.32 -12.37 -1.08
N GLY A 314 -2.56 -12.08 -0.01
CA GLY A 314 -2.58 -12.86 1.23
C GLY A 314 -3.85 -12.68 2.06
N PHE A 315 -4.77 -11.80 1.68
CA PHE A 315 -6.07 -11.63 2.35
C PHE A 315 -7.15 -12.55 1.75
N GLN A 316 -8.11 -13.00 2.57
CA GLN A 316 -9.23 -13.84 2.15
C GLN A 316 -10.15 -13.12 1.14
N GLU A 317 -10.26 -11.81 1.25
CA GLU A 317 -11.06 -10.93 0.39
C GLU A 317 -10.32 -10.54 -0.90
N SER A 318 -9.16 -11.11 -1.18
CA SER A 318 -8.30 -10.79 -2.33
C SER A 318 -9.06 -10.61 -3.65
N ALA A 319 -9.95 -11.54 -3.98
CA ALA A 319 -10.74 -11.48 -5.21
C ALA A 319 -11.73 -10.31 -5.24
N ILE A 320 -12.29 -9.92 -4.09
CA ILE A 320 -13.26 -8.83 -3.94
C ILE A 320 -12.55 -7.48 -4.03
N ILE A 321 -11.41 -7.35 -3.35
CA ILE A 321 -10.63 -6.10 -3.35
C ILE A 321 -9.79 -5.93 -4.61
N GLY A 322 -9.62 -7.00 -5.41
CA GLY A 322 -8.83 -7.02 -6.63
C GLY A 322 -7.31 -7.04 -6.34
N ALA A 323 -6.92 -7.82 -5.33
CA ALA A 323 -5.55 -8.04 -4.93
C ALA A 323 -4.98 -9.33 -5.52
N GLY A 324 -4.02 -9.15 -6.43
CA GLY A 324 -3.17 -10.17 -7.01
C GLY A 324 -3.89 -11.30 -7.74
N PHE A 325 -3.08 -12.11 -8.38
CA PHE A 325 -3.50 -13.35 -9.02
C PHE A 325 -3.49 -14.51 -8.02
N SER A 326 -2.61 -14.49 -7.00
CA SER A 326 -2.54 -15.54 -5.96
C SER A 326 -3.84 -15.73 -5.18
N GLY A 327 -4.66 -14.68 -5.13
CA GLY A 327 -5.94 -14.66 -4.45
C GLY A 327 -7.15 -14.79 -5.38
N GLY A 328 -6.92 -14.98 -6.69
CA GLY A 328 -7.95 -15.10 -7.71
C GLY A 328 -8.19 -16.56 -8.13
N PRO A 329 -9.20 -16.82 -8.99
CA PRO A 329 -9.54 -18.16 -9.45
C PRO A 329 -8.58 -18.70 -10.53
N VAL A 330 -7.58 -17.92 -10.94
CA VAL A 330 -6.65 -18.24 -12.03
C VAL A 330 -5.31 -18.63 -11.43
N ASN A 331 -4.67 -19.66 -12.00
CA ASN A 331 -3.31 -20.05 -11.66
C ASN A 331 -2.31 -19.36 -12.62
N PRO A 332 -1.73 -18.20 -12.26
CA PRO A 332 -0.74 -17.51 -13.10
C PRO A 332 0.62 -18.23 -13.04
N PRO A 333 1.59 -17.84 -13.89
CA PRO A 333 2.97 -18.34 -13.77
C PRO A 333 3.57 -18.02 -12.39
N LEU A 334 4.31 -18.97 -11.81
CA LEU A 334 4.91 -18.89 -10.46
C LEU A 334 5.64 -17.58 -10.16
N GLY A 335 6.25 -16.94 -11.16
CA GLY A 335 6.90 -15.62 -11.01
C GLY A 335 5.97 -14.45 -10.68
N HIS A 336 4.66 -14.69 -10.55
CA HIS A 336 3.64 -13.72 -10.17
C HIS A 336 2.91 -14.13 -8.87
N LEU A 337 3.35 -15.19 -8.19
CA LEU A 337 2.68 -15.73 -7.01
C LEU A 337 3.51 -15.48 -5.75
N ASN A 338 3.05 -14.57 -4.89
CA ASN A 338 3.67 -14.29 -3.60
C ASN A 338 2.67 -13.91 -2.50
N GLY A 339 1.37 -14.17 -2.70
CA GLY A 339 0.35 -13.95 -1.65
C GLY A 339 0.51 -14.85 -0.42
N ASP A 340 1.23 -15.96 -0.53
CA ASP A 340 1.55 -16.85 0.61
C ASP A 340 2.77 -16.37 1.43
N ALA A 341 3.41 -15.27 1.02
CA ALA A 341 4.60 -14.74 1.69
C ALA A 341 4.27 -13.71 2.80
N VAL A 342 3.00 -13.34 2.97
CA VAL A 342 2.59 -12.44 4.04
C VAL A 342 2.85 -13.14 5.38
N PRO A 343 3.72 -12.58 6.24
CA PRO A 343 4.00 -13.16 7.55
C PRO A 343 2.71 -13.23 8.36
N ALA A 344 2.54 -14.31 9.09
CA ALA A 344 1.37 -14.59 9.92
C ALA A 344 1.79 -15.25 11.23
#